data_AF-A0A7J7N447-F1
#
_entry.id   AF-A0A7J7N447-F1
#
_cell.length_a   1.000
_cell.length_b   1.000
_cell.length_c   1.000
_cell.angle_alpha   90.00
_cell.angle_beta   90.00
_cell.angle_gamma   90.00
#
_symmetry.space_group_name_H-M   'P 1'
#
loop_
_entity.id
_entity.type
_entity.pdbx_description
1 polymer ?
#
loop_
_entity_poly.entity_id
_entity_poly.type
_entity_poly.pdbx_seq_one_letter_code
_entity_poly.pdbx_strand_id
1 'polypeptide(L)'
;MWATLIGSCRIHRNTDIRERAAEKLVEMRPENLGYYVLIANMYAAVGRWSKLEYVRTLMRNSGVKKDPGCAWIDLENGFHPFVVGDRSKPEAQEIYMLLCGLDSFMKESGYVESEDLGLTKDFDQ
;
A
#
# COMPACT_ATOMS: atom_id res chain seq x y z
N MET A 1 11.36 10.06 -18.32
CA MET A 1 10.41 11.03 -18.89
C MET A 1 8.98 10.80 -18.43
N TRP A 2 8.38 9.61 -18.63
CA TRP A 2 6.98 9.36 -18.21
C TRP A 2 6.73 9.37 -16.69
N ALA A 3 7.62 8.77 -15.88
CA ALA A 3 7.52 8.84 -14.42
C ALA A 3 7.60 10.28 -13.90
N THR A 4 8.49 11.09 -14.49
CA THR A 4 8.61 12.53 -14.20
C THR A 4 7.34 13.29 -14.56
N LEU A 5 6.68 12.93 -15.68
CA LEU A 5 5.41 13.51 -16.09
C LEU A 5 4.28 13.20 -15.11
N ILE A 6 4.19 11.95 -14.64
CA ILE A 6 3.22 11.57 -13.59
C ILE A 6 3.47 12.38 -12.31
N GLY A 7 4.75 12.53 -11.92
CA GLY A 7 5.16 13.32 -10.76
C GLY A 7 4.82 14.80 -10.86
N SER A 8 5.09 15.44 -12.01
CA SER A 8 4.84 16.88 -12.23
C SER A 8 3.35 17.20 -12.37
N CYS A 9 2.56 16.29 -12.93
CA CYS A 9 1.10 16.43 -13.03
C CYS A 9 0.36 16.39 -11.68
N ARG A 10 1.05 16.22 -10.54
CA ARG A 10 0.49 16.49 -9.20
C ARG A 10 0.06 17.95 -9.04
N ILE A 11 0.76 18.88 -9.70
CA ILE A 11 0.53 20.33 -9.55
C ILE A 11 -0.67 20.81 -10.37
N HIS A 12 -0.83 20.31 -11.60
CA HIS A 12 -1.79 20.84 -12.58
C HIS A 12 -3.08 20.02 -12.72
N ARG A 13 -3.27 18.94 -11.94
CA ARG A 13 -4.46 18.06 -11.94
C ARG A 13 -4.93 17.58 -13.32
N ASN A 14 -4.05 17.56 -14.32
CA ASN A 14 -4.37 17.04 -15.65
C ASN A 14 -4.34 15.51 -15.61
N THR A 15 -5.52 14.92 -15.43
CA THR A 15 -5.66 13.48 -15.14
C THR A 15 -5.45 12.64 -16.40
N ASP A 16 -5.86 13.14 -17.57
CA ASP A 16 -5.82 12.38 -18.83
C ASP A 16 -4.38 12.13 -19.31
N ILE A 17 -3.51 13.15 -19.21
CA ILE A 17 -2.09 13.01 -19.54
C ILE A 17 -1.42 12.03 -18.57
N ARG A 18 -1.81 12.08 -17.28
CA ARG A 18 -1.30 11.21 -16.23
C ARG A 18 -1.67 9.75 -16.48
N GLU A 19 -2.90 9.48 -16.92
CA GLU A 19 -3.37 8.13 -17.25
C GLU A 19 -2.65 7.55 -18.46
N ARG A 20 -2.51 8.32 -19.55
CA ARG A 20 -1.72 7.88 -20.72
C ARG A 20 -0.25 7.61 -20.37
N ALA A 21 0.33 8.43 -19.51
CA ALA A 21 1.70 8.22 -19.04
C ALA A 21 1.83 6.94 -18.18
N ALA A 22 0.81 6.64 -17.36
CA ALA A 22 0.76 5.43 -16.55
C ALA A 22 0.68 4.17 -17.42
N GLU A 23 -0.20 4.16 -18.42
CA GLU A 23 -0.32 3.05 -19.39
C GLU A 23 1.02 2.81 -20.10
N LYS A 24 1.67 3.88 -20.59
CA LYS A 24 2.96 3.75 -21.26
C LYS A 24 4.07 3.22 -20.36
N LEU A 25 4.10 3.58 -19.07
CA LEU A 25 5.10 3.06 -18.13
C LEU A 25 4.96 1.55 -17.93
N VAL A 26 3.73 1.06 -17.78
CA VAL A 26 3.47 -0.38 -17.61
C VAL A 26 3.81 -1.14 -18.90
N GLU A 27 3.44 -0.60 -20.07
CA GLU A 27 3.78 -1.21 -21.37
C GLU A 27 5.30 -1.32 -21.60
N MET A 28 6.08 -0.29 -21.27
CA MET A 28 7.51 -0.28 -21.57
C MET A 28 8.36 -1.11 -20.58
N ARG A 29 7.94 -1.18 -19.32
CA ARG A 29 8.70 -1.80 -18.23
C ARG A 29 7.77 -2.53 -17.26
N PRO A 30 7.07 -3.59 -17.73
CA PRO A 30 6.11 -4.34 -16.91
C PRO A 30 6.74 -5.04 -15.70
N GLU A 31 8.07 -5.16 -15.65
CA GLU A 31 8.84 -5.73 -14.55
C GLU A 31 9.17 -4.71 -13.43
N ASN A 32 8.97 -3.41 -13.67
CA ASN A 32 9.41 -2.38 -12.75
C ASN A 32 8.38 -2.15 -11.63
N LEU A 33 8.67 -2.69 -10.44
CA LEU A 33 7.89 -2.50 -9.22
C LEU A 33 7.55 -1.03 -8.91
N GLY A 34 8.54 -0.15 -9.04
CA GLY A 34 8.39 1.27 -8.72
C GLY A 34 7.34 1.98 -9.59
N TYR A 35 7.12 1.51 -10.81
CA TYR A 35 6.11 2.09 -11.71
C TYR A 35 4.69 1.73 -11.30
N TYR A 36 4.44 0.48 -10.90
CA TYR A 36 3.13 0.10 -10.34
C TYR A 36 2.83 0.88 -9.06
N VAL A 37 3.81 1.02 -8.17
CA VAL A 37 3.64 1.82 -6.93
C VAL A 37 3.35 3.28 -7.26
N LEU A 38 4.08 3.88 -8.20
CA LEU A 38 3.85 5.26 -8.63
C LEU A 38 2.43 5.47 -9.17
N ILE A 39 1.95 4.54 -10.01
CA ILE A 39 0.62 4.62 -10.63
C ILE A 39 -0.49 4.34 -9.61
N ALA A 40 -0.29 3.39 -8.70
CA ALA A 40 -1.24 3.13 -7.61
C ALA A 40 -1.40 4.37 -6.73
N ASN A 41 -0.29 4.97 -6.29
CA ASN A 41 -0.30 6.20 -5.49
C ASN A 41 -0.90 7.38 -6.25
N MET A 42 -0.68 7.43 -7.57
CA MET A 42 -1.32 8.41 -8.44
C MET A 42 -2.86 8.31 -8.36
N TYR A 43 -3.43 7.10 -8.40
CA TYR A 43 -4.87 6.91 -8.27
C TYR A 43 -5.40 7.14 -6.86
N ALA A 44 -4.65 6.76 -5.82
CA ALA A 44 -4.98 7.06 -4.42
C ALA A 44 -5.16 8.57 -4.20
N ALA A 45 -4.21 9.38 -4.68
CA ALA A 45 -4.20 10.83 -4.47
C ALA A 45 -5.40 11.58 -5.09
N VAL A 46 -6.21 10.91 -5.91
CA VAL A 46 -7.44 11.46 -6.51
C VAL A 46 -8.68 10.64 -6.16
N GLY A 47 -8.59 9.76 -5.15
CA GLY A 47 -9.71 8.94 -4.67
C GLY A 47 -10.20 7.87 -5.64
N ARG A 48 -9.42 7.51 -6.67
CA ARG A 48 -9.79 6.51 -7.67
C ARG A 48 -9.42 5.09 -7.21
N TRP A 49 -10.01 4.64 -6.11
CA TRP A 49 -9.68 3.38 -5.44
C TRP A 49 -9.82 2.15 -6.34
N SER A 50 -10.86 2.07 -7.19
CA SER A 50 -11.03 0.96 -8.12
C SER A 50 -9.88 0.84 -9.14
N LYS A 51 -9.33 1.98 -9.60
CA LYS A 51 -8.18 1.98 -10.51
C LYS A 51 -6.88 1.65 -9.78
N LEU A 52 -6.73 2.10 -8.53
CA LEU A 52 -5.62 1.68 -7.68
C LEU A 52 -5.63 0.16 -7.48
N GLU A 53 -6.79 -0.43 -7.20
CA GLU A 53 -6.91 -1.87 -6.98
C GLU A 53 -6.64 -2.67 -8.26
N TYR A 54 -7.10 -2.17 -9.40
CA TYR A 54 -6.75 -2.72 -10.71
C TYR A 54 -5.23 -2.76 -10.93
N VAL A 55 -4.51 -1.68 -10.60
CA VAL A 55 -3.05 -1.62 -10.75
C VAL A 55 -2.34 -2.59 -9.80
N ARG A 56 -2.82 -2.74 -8.56
CA ARG A 56 -2.30 -3.72 -7.61
C ARG A 56 -2.52 -5.16 -8.08
N THR A 57 -3.70 -5.44 -8.61
CA THR A 57 -4.04 -6.74 -9.19
C THR A 57 -3.16 -7.03 -10.41
N LEU A 58 -2.98 -6.05 -11.30
CA LEU A 58 -2.11 -6.18 -12.47
C LEU A 58 -0.67 -6.48 -12.04
N MET A 59 -0.13 -5.74 -11.08
CA MET A 59 1.21 -5.96 -10.52
C MET A 59 1.37 -7.40 -10.01
N ARG A 60 0.38 -7.90 -9.25
CA ARG A 60 0.36 -9.27 -8.71
C ARG A 60 0.32 -10.33 -9.81
N ASN A 61 -0.53 -10.13 -10.83
CA ASN A 61 -0.68 -11.03 -11.97
C ASN A 61 0.57 -11.06 -12.87
N SER A 62 1.31 -9.95 -12.94
CA SER A 62 2.60 -9.87 -13.63
C SER A 62 3.76 -10.49 -12.84
N GLY A 63 3.49 -11.07 -11.65
CA GLY A 63 4.51 -11.66 -10.79
C GLY A 63 5.41 -10.64 -10.09
N VAL A 64 5.13 -9.35 -10.24
CA VAL A 64 5.87 -8.27 -9.59
C VAL A 64 5.36 -8.16 -8.15
N LYS A 65 6.22 -8.42 -7.18
CA LYS A 65 5.86 -8.36 -5.76
C LYS A 65 6.76 -7.37 -5.04
N LYS A 66 6.15 -6.60 -4.13
CA LYS A 66 6.89 -5.83 -3.15
C LYS A 66 7.19 -6.75 -1.97
N ASP A 67 8.38 -6.61 -1.37
CA ASP A 67 8.62 -7.20 -0.06
C ASP A 67 7.60 -6.66 0.96
N PRO A 68 7.05 -7.52 1.81
CA PRO A 68 6.13 -7.09 2.85
C PRO A 68 6.83 -6.08 3.78
N GLY A 69 6.03 -5.22 4.41
CA GLY A 69 6.54 -4.35 5.47
C GLY A 69 7.10 -5.20 6.61
N CYS A 70 8.25 -4.80 7.15
CA CYS A 70 8.86 -5.44 8.31
C CYS A 70 9.23 -4.34 9.32
N ALA A 71 8.83 -4.53 10.56
CA ALA A 71 9.33 -3.80 11.72
C ALA A 71 10.03 -4.78 12.66
N TRP A 72 10.77 -4.31 13.65
CA TRP A 72 11.36 -5.18 14.66
C TRP A 72 11.50 -4.43 15.98
N ILE A 73 11.54 -5.19 17.07
CA ILE A 73 11.97 -4.69 18.38
C ILE A 73 13.27 -5.38 18.77
N ASP A 74 14.10 -4.67 19.53
CA ASP A 74 15.35 -5.18 20.08
C ASP A 74 15.14 -5.47 21.58
N LEU A 75 15.39 -6.71 21.98
CA LEU A 75 15.29 -7.19 23.35
C LEU A 75 16.62 -7.84 23.74
N GLU A 76 16.86 -8.07 25.04
CA GLU A 76 18.10 -8.70 25.51
C GLU A 76 18.39 -10.06 24.86
N ASN A 77 17.36 -10.76 24.39
CA ASN A 77 17.46 -12.05 23.70
C ASN A 77 17.51 -11.93 22.17
N GLY A 78 17.61 -10.72 21.61
CA GLY A 78 17.78 -10.46 20.19
C GLY A 78 16.61 -9.71 19.53
N PHE A 79 16.66 -9.66 18.19
CA PHE A 79 15.66 -8.98 17.37
C PHE A 79 14.41 -9.84 17.13
N HIS A 80 13.24 -9.22 17.27
CA HIS A 80 11.95 -9.85 17.02
C HIS A 80 11.26 -9.14 15.86
N PRO A 81 11.31 -9.71 14.63
CA PRO A 81 10.71 -9.07 13.46
C PRO A 81 9.19 -9.25 13.44
N PHE A 82 8.46 -8.22 13.03
CA PHE A 82 7.03 -8.22 12.76
C PHE A 82 6.85 -7.95 11.29
N VAL A 83 6.46 -8.99 10.55
CA VAL A 83 6.17 -8.88 9.13
C VAL A 83 4.69 -8.65 8.96
N VAL A 84 4.33 -7.71 8.09
CA VAL A 84 2.94 -7.38 7.76
C VAL A 84 2.20 -8.64 7.32
N GLY A 85 1.11 -8.96 8.02
CA GLY A 85 0.28 -10.14 7.75
C GLY A 85 0.82 -11.47 8.26
N ASP A 86 1.99 -11.50 8.92
CA ASP A 86 2.53 -12.71 9.51
C ASP A 86 1.69 -13.17 10.71
N ARG A 87 1.22 -14.42 10.66
CA ARG A 87 0.49 -15.11 11.74
C ARG A 87 1.15 -16.42 12.15
N SER A 88 2.40 -16.66 11.73
CA SER A 88 3.13 -17.91 12.00
C SER A 88 3.61 -18.04 13.44
N LYS A 89 3.66 -16.93 14.18
CA LYS A 89 4.18 -16.89 15.55
C LYS A 89 3.11 -17.30 16.59
N PRO A 90 3.50 -18.00 17.67
CA PRO A 90 2.58 -18.33 18.77
C PRO A 90 1.88 -17.10 19.35
N GLU A 91 2.60 -15.98 19.43
CA GLU A 91 2.14 -14.73 20.01
C GLU A 91 1.25 -13.92 19.06
N ALA A 92 1.14 -14.32 17.79
CA ALA A 92 0.40 -13.57 16.77
C ALA A 92 -1.05 -13.31 17.23
N GLN A 93 -1.73 -14.32 17.78
CA GLN A 93 -3.10 -14.17 18.24
C GLN A 93 -3.25 -13.07 19.30
N GLU A 94 -2.35 -13.02 20.28
CA GLU A 94 -2.36 -12.00 21.34
C GLU A 94 -2.05 -10.60 20.78
N ILE A 95 -1.07 -10.50 19.88
CA ILE A 95 -0.70 -9.26 19.21
C ILE A 95 -1.89 -8.70 18.43
N TYR A 96 -2.55 -9.51 17.60
CA TYR A 96 -3.70 -9.04 16.81
C TYR A 96 -4.89 -8.66 17.70
N MET A 97 -5.14 -9.36 18.82
CA MET A 97 -6.16 -8.95 19.78
C MET A 97 -5.86 -7.58 20.40
N LEU A 98 -4.61 -7.33 20.80
CA LEU A 98 -4.18 -6.03 21.32
C LEU A 98 -4.33 -4.93 20.26
N LEU A 99 -3.94 -5.20 19.01
CA LEU A 99 -4.11 -4.26 17.90
C LEU A 99 -5.59 -3.92 17.65
N CYS A 100 -6.48 -4.92 17.67
CA CYS A 100 -7.93 -4.69 17.55
C CYS A 100 -8.50 -3.87 18.71
N GLY A 101 -8.03 -4.13 19.94
CA GLY A 101 -8.41 -3.33 21.11
C GLY A 101 -7.95 -1.88 21.00
N LEU A 102 -6.70 -1.65 20.55
CA LEU A 102 -6.16 -0.32 20.30
C LEU A 102 -6.93 0.43 19.22
N ASP A 103 -7.28 -0.24 18.11
CA ASP A 103 -8.10 0.33 17.04
C ASP A 103 -9.46 0.80 17.57
N SER A 104 -10.11 -0.04 18.37
CA SER A 104 -11.40 0.29 19.01
C SER A 104 -11.26 1.49 19.96
N PHE A 105 -10.23 1.50 20.80
CA PHE A 105 -9.96 2.60 21.73
C PHE A 105 -9.69 3.92 21.00
N MET A 106 -8.90 3.89 19.91
CA MET A 106 -8.64 5.07 19.10
C MET A 106 -9.94 5.64 18.54
N LYS A 107 -10.81 4.79 17.99
CA LYS A 107 -12.13 5.18 17.46
C LYS A 107 -13.01 5.82 18.54
N GLU A 108 -13.06 5.23 19.73
CA GLU A 108 -13.81 5.79 20.87
C GLU A 108 -13.27 7.14 21.34
N SER A 109 -11.94 7.34 21.26
CA SER A 109 -11.30 8.62 21.62
C SER A 109 -11.54 9.75 20.61
N GLY A 110 -12.31 9.51 19.55
CA GLY A 110 -12.59 10.46 18.49
C GLY A 110 -11.53 10.50 17.39
N TYR A 111 -10.69 9.46 17.28
CA TYR A 111 -9.85 9.29 16.10
C TYR A 111 -10.74 9.08 14.88
N VAL A 112 -10.78 10.09 14.02
CA VAL A 112 -11.40 9.99 12.71
C VAL A 112 -10.37 9.32 11.81
N GLU A 113 -10.64 8.08 11.39
CA GLU A 113 -9.89 7.46 10.29
C GLU A 113 -9.89 8.48 9.15
N SER A 114 -8.70 8.97 8.76
CA SER A 114 -8.61 9.64 7.48
C SER A 114 -8.97 8.59 6.43
N GLU A 115 -9.98 8.86 5.60
CA GLU A 115 -10.34 8.03 4.43
C GLU A 115 -9.18 7.90 3.40
N ASP A 116 -7.97 8.31 3.77
CA ASP A 116 -6.73 8.24 3.00
C ASP A 116 -6.03 6.89 3.08
N LEU A 117 -6.50 5.94 3.92
CA LEU A 117 -5.86 4.64 4.11
C LEU A 117 -6.86 3.47 4.06
N GLY A 118 -7.41 3.20 2.87
CA GLY A 118 -8.15 1.97 2.56
C GLY A 118 -7.29 0.69 2.59
N LEU A 119 -6.51 0.47 3.64
CA LEU A 119 -5.65 -0.72 3.83
C LEU A 119 -6.29 -1.78 4.73
N THR A 120 -7.51 -1.56 5.26
CA THR A 120 -8.12 -2.49 6.23
C THR A 120 -8.81 -3.70 5.61
N LYS A 121 -8.90 -3.83 4.27
CA LYS A 121 -9.61 -4.94 3.62
C LYS A 121 -8.74 -6.03 3.01
N ASP A 122 -7.42 -5.89 3.00
CA ASP A 122 -6.52 -6.85 2.33
C ASP A 122 -5.80 -7.81 3.29
N PHE A 123 -6.17 -7.84 4.58
CA PHE A 123 -5.49 -8.66 5.61
C PHE A 123 -6.13 -10.03 5.87
N ASP A 124 -7.21 -10.35 5.19
CA ASP A 124 -7.88 -11.65 5.25
C ASP A 124 -7.89 -12.32 3.87
N GLN A 125 -6.71 -12.73 3.39
CA GLN A 125 -6.60 -13.89 2.49
C GLN A 125 -5.25 -14.59 2.58
#